data_AF-A0A520AFA5-F1
#
_entry.id   AF-A0A520AFA5-F1
#
_cell.length_a   1.000
_cell.length_b   1.000
_cell.length_c   1.000
_cell.angle_alpha   90.00
_cell.angle_beta   90.00
_cell.angle_gamma   90.00
#
_symmetry.space_group_name_H-M   'P 1'
#
loop_
_entity.id
_entity.type
_entity.pdbx_description
1 polymer ?
#
loop_
_entity_poly.entity_id
_entity_poly.type
_entity_poly.pdbx_seq_one_letter_code
_entity_poly.pdbx_strand_id
1 'polypeptide(L)'
;IPIVLGDGLDYAEKIIKGENYLFSKDESSEEELDLSGMQCRWDKIQPPENSEEVVTLIAIAQDCKKQAEILSKIITQLDIIYGAPEKRQPISIPKLIFRTSFNNLGREMRHRIGKIKFFELVKTWFINAYGYIYFRTESGKKYLNQMVEMSDTLVIDGRLNTVITGTRLQRTKLEKALNQLEKNNEILYGIYVSGESVMSCYVRDLEDDHIHFVDGAEGGYTKAAAVLKEKIKSLF
;
A
#
# COMPACT_ATOMS: atom_id res chain seq x y z
N ILE A 1 9.35 -9.04 -4.34
CA ILE A 1 9.64 -7.65 -4.77
C ILE A 1 9.59 -7.60 -6.29
N PRO A 2 8.53 -7.05 -6.89
CA PRO A 2 8.53 -6.72 -8.31
C PRO A 2 9.55 -5.60 -8.59
N ILE A 3 10.38 -5.78 -9.63
CA ILE A 3 11.46 -4.85 -9.98
C ILE A 3 11.36 -4.49 -11.47
N VAL A 4 11.18 -3.19 -11.72
CA VAL A 4 11.32 -2.54 -13.01
C VAL A 4 12.29 -1.37 -12.84
N LEU A 5 13.32 -1.32 -13.68
CA LEU A 5 14.33 -0.27 -13.70
C LEU A 5 14.21 0.56 -14.99
N GLY A 6 14.82 1.73 -14.98
CA GLY A 6 14.69 2.75 -16.01
C GLY A 6 13.62 3.79 -15.67
N ASP A 7 13.36 4.64 -16.64
CA ASP A 7 12.40 5.75 -16.60
C ASP A 7 11.17 5.50 -17.49
N GLY A 8 11.06 4.33 -18.13
CA GLY A 8 9.98 4.04 -19.07
C GLY A 8 8.57 4.18 -18.48
N LEU A 9 8.37 3.76 -17.22
CA LEU A 9 7.10 3.93 -16.52
C LEU A 9 6.83 5.39 -16.15
N ASP A 10 7.85 6.13 -15.71
CA ASP A 10 7.75 7.57 -15.42
C ASP A 10 7.44 8.37 -16.70
N TYR A 11 8.09 8.02 -17.81
CA TYR A 11 7.84 8.59 -19.12
C TYR A 11 6.42 8.30 -19.63
N ALA A 12 5.96 7.04 -19.51
CA ALA A 12 4.60 6.67 -19.86
C ALA A 12 3.57 7.41 -19.00
N GLU A 13 3.80 7.50 -17.68
CA GLU A 13 2.97 8.27 -16.76
C GLU A 13 2.88 9.75 -17.19
N LYS A 14 4.02 10.36 -17.54
CA LYS A 14 4.09 11.75 -18.00
C LYS A 14 3.32 11.97 -19.31
N ILE A 15 3.41 11.04 -20.26
CA ILE A 15 2.62 11.10 -21.49
C ILE A 15 1.13 11.01 -21.16
N ILE A 16 0.71 10.00 -20.40
CA ILE A 16 -0.70 9.71 -20.11
C ILE A 16 -1.35 10.86 -19.32
N LYS A 17 -0.61 11.48 -18.40
CA LYS A 17 -1.09 12.62 -17.60
C LYS A 17 -0.89 13.97 -18.29
N GLY A 18 -0.32 14.00 -19.49
CA GLY A 18 -0.10 15.21 -20.27
C GLY A 18 -1.41 15.73 -20.87
N GLU A 19 -1.49 17.04 -21.07
CA GLU A 19 -2.68 17.72 -21.64
C GLU A 19 -3.04 17.20 -23.05
N ASN A 20 -2.05 16.66 -23.77
CA ASN A 20 -2.20 16.18 -25.14
C ASN A 20 -2.51 14.67 -25.24
N TYR A 21 -2.63 13.97 -24.10
CA TYR A 21 -3.06 12.57 -24.13
C TYR A 21 -4.52 12.51 -24.53
N LEU A 22 -4.81 11.76 -25.60
CA LEU A 22 -6.15 11.61 -26.16
C LEU A 22 -7.05 10.93 -25.12
N PHE A 23 -7.70 11.72 -24.27
CA PHE A 23 -8.97 11.29 -23.71
C PHE A 23 -9.90 11.09 -24.91
N SER A 24 -10.39 9.86 -25.12
CA SER A 24 -11.52 9.66 -26.01
C SER A 24 -12.59 10.67 -25.62
N LYS A 25 -12.97 11.56 -26.54
CA LYS A 25 -14.05 12.53 -26.32
C LYS A 25 -15.19 11.82 -25.59
N ASP A 26 -15.58 12.38 -24.45
CA ASP A 26 -16.65 11.92 -23.58
C ASP A 26 -17.79 11.26 -24.36
N GLU A 27 -17.79 9.92 -24.41
CA GLU A 27 -19.02 9.22 -24.15
C GLU A 27 -19.06 9.13 -22.64
N SER A 28 -19.72 10.12 -22.02
CA SER A 28 -20.20 10.01 -20.66
C SER A 28 -21.25 8.89 -20.65
N SER A 29 -20.82 7.65 -20.80
CA SER A 29 -21.61 6.55 -20.29
C SER A 29 -21.63 6.77 -18.78
N GLU A 30 -22.83 6.88 -18.22
CA GLU A 30 -23.05 6.66 -16.78
C GLU A 30 -22.76 5.18 -16.43
N GLU A 31 -21.67 4.61 -16.97
CA GLU A 31 -21.20 3.28 -16.63
C GLU A 31 -20.58 3.40 -15.25
N GLU A 32 -21.36 2.97 -14.26
CA GLU A 32 -20.87 2.71 -12.93
C GLU A 32 -19.60 1.85 -13.02
N LEU A 33 -18.52 2.30 -12.38
CA LEU A 33 -17.28 1.54 -12.32
C LEU A 33 -17.57 0.13 -11.79
N ASP A 34 -17.20 -0.89 -12.56
CA ASP A 34 -17.28 -2.27 -12.07
C ASP A 34 -16.21 -2.50 -11.01
N LEU A 35 -16.60 -2.32 -9.75
CA LEU A 35 -15.78 -2.59 -8.57
C LEU A 35 -15.88 -4.06 -8.14
N SER A 36 -16.35 -4.97 -9.01
CA SER A 36 -16.37 -6.40 -8.72
C SER A 36 -14.96 -6.93 -8.42
N GLY A 37 -14.84 -7.70 -7.35
CA GLY A 37 -13.56 -8.22 -6.85
C GLY A 37 -12.81 -7.28 -5.90
N MET A 38 -13.14 -5.98 -5.85
CA MET A 38 -12.59 -5.07 -4.84
C MET A 38 -13.28 -5.34 -3.50
N GLN A 39 -12.56 -6.01 -2.60
CA GLN A 39 -13.07 -6.30 -1.26
C GLN A 39 -11.96 -6.15 -0.23
N CYS A 40 -12.18 -5.29 0.76
CA CYS A 40 -11.36 -5.30 1.96
C CYS A 40 -12.24 -5.64 3.17
N ARG A 41 -11.89 -6.74 3.85
CA ARG A 41 -12.57 -7.20 5.08
C ARG A 41 -11.81 -6.79 6.35
N TRP A 42 -10.70 -6.10 6.20
CA TRP A 42 -9.83 -5.68 7.29
C TRP A 42 -10.03 -4.19 7.56
N ASP A 43 -10.11 -3.82 8.83
CA ASP A 43 -10.07 -2.41 9.21
C ASP A 43 -8.65 -1.86 9.09
N LYS A 44 -8.45 -0.59 9.45
CA LYS A 44 -7.14 -0.01 9.71
C LYS A 44 -6.36 -0.91 10.67
N ILE A 45 -5.09 -1.12 10.35
CA ILE A 45 -4.22 -2.08 11.00
C ILE A 45 -3.22 -1.29 11.82
N GLN A 46 -3.25 -1.48 13.14
CA GLN A 46 -2.28 -0.83 14.02
C GLN A 46 -0.88 -1.40 13.79
N PRO A 47 0.18 -0.60 14.03
CA PRO A 47 1.55 -1.08 14.01
C PRO A 47 1.71 -2.31 14.95
N PRO A 48 2.63 -3.24 14.63
CA PRO A 48 2.99 -4.33 15.52
C PRO A 48 3.41 -3.81 16.91
N GLU A 49 3.32 -4.63 17.96
CA GLU A 49 3.52 -4.20 19.36
C GLU A 49 4.84 -3.46 19.65
N ASN A 50 5.89 -3.71 18.84
CA ASN A 50 7.20 -3.08 18.97
C ASN A 50 7.43 -1.92 17.99
N SER A 51 6.39 -1.47 17.30
CA SER A 51 6.40 -0.35 16.36
C SER A 51 5.41 0.71 16.79
N GLU A 52 5.74 1.96 16.53
CA GLU A 52 4.95 3.11 16.94
C GLU A 52 4.27 3.78 15.75
N GLU A 53 4.87 3.64 14.56
CA GLU A 53 4.47 4.37 13.37
C GLU A 53 4.63 3.54 12.09
N VAL A 54 3.82 3.88 11.08
CA VAL A 54 3.88 3.38 9.72
C VAL A 54 4.49 4.47 8.84
N VAL A 55 5.59 4.15 8.19
CA VAL A 55 6.37 5.06 7.35
C VAL A 55 6.17 4.66 5.89
N THR A 56 5.59 5.57 5.10
CA THR A 56 5.52 5.45 3.65
C THR A 56 6.64 6.26 3.01
N LEU A 57 7.44 5.63 2.16
CA LEU A 57 8.57 6.23 1.46
C LEU A 57 8.42 6.04 -0.06
N ILE A 58 8.63 7.14 -0.78
CA ILE A 58 8.84 7.14 -2.23
C ILE A 58 10.20 7.79 -2.51
N ALA A 59 11.08 7.10 -3.22
CA ALA A 59 12.39 7.63 -3.58
C ALA A 59 12.70 7.40 -5.06
N ILE A 60 13.32 8.40 -5.69
CA ILE A 60 13.79 8.34 -7.08
C ILE A 60 15.28 8.62 -7.13
N ALA A 61 15.99 7.92 -8.00
CA ALA A 61 17.37 8.25 -8.32
C ALA A 61 17.41 9.41 -9.31
N GLN A 62 18.33 10.37 -9.13
CA GLN A 62 18.49 11.47 -10.07
C GLN A 62 19.26 11.06 -11.34
N ASP A 63 20.15 10.07 -11.24
CA ASP A 63 20.86 9.48 -12.39
C ASP A 63 20.30 8.10 -12.72
N CYS A 64 19.56 8.00 -13.83
CA CYS A 64 18.98 6.76 -14.32
C CYS A 64 20.03 5.66 -14.56
N LYS A 65 21.27 6.01 -14.94
CA LYS A 65 22.34 5.03 -15.18
C LYS A 65 22.83 4.37 -13.90
N LYS A 66 22.70 5.07 -12.76
CA LYS A 66 23.08 4.58 -11.43
C LYS A 66 21.88 4.18 -10.57
N GLN A 67 20.68 4.13 -11.15
CA GLN A 67 19.44 3.89 -10.42
C GLN A 67 19.51 2.62 -9.56
N ALA A 68 19.96 1.49 -10.12
CA ALA A 68 20.08 0.23 -9.37
C ALA A 68 21.02 0.35 -8.15
N GLU A 69 22.18 0.98 -8.33
CA GLU A 69 23.15 1.21 -7.25
C GLU A 69 22.55 2.10 -6.15
N ILE A 70 21.91 3.20 -6.56
CA ILE A 70 21.35 4.20 -5.65
C ILE A 70 20.16 3.62 -4.86
N LEU A 71 19.24 2.92 -5.52
CA LEU A 71 18.12 2.27 -4.84
C LEU A 71 18.60 1.16 -3.90
N SER A 72 19.65 0.43 -4.26
CA SER A 72 20.30 -0.56 -3.38
C SER A 72 20.88 0.08 -2.11
N LYS A 73 21.46 1.29 -2.19
CA LYS A 73 21.89 2.04 -1.00
C LYS A 73 20.72 2.32 -0.06
N ILE A 74 19.55 2.71 -0.57
CA ILE A 74 18.35 2.94 0.25
C ILE A 74 17.92 1.64 0.94
N ILE A 75 17.83 0.53 0.19
CA ILE A 75 17.45 -0.79 0.74
C ILE A 75 18.44 -1.20 1.84
N THR A 76 19.74 -1.00 1.62
CA THR A 76 20.77 -1.29 2.61
C THR A 76 20.57 -0.47 3.89
N GLN A 77 20.21 0.81 3.79
CA GLN A 77 19.89 1.64 4.95
C GLN A 77 18.63 1.15 5.67
N LEU A 78 17.60 0.74 4.94
CA LEU A 78 16.41 0.12 5.52
C LEU A 78 16.77 -1.13 6.32
N ASP A 79 17.58 -2.02 5.76
CA ASP A 79 17.96 -3.27 6.42
C ASP A 79 18.84 -3.02 7.66
N ILE A 80 19.74 -2.04 7.62
CA ILE A 80 20.57 -1.65 8.78
C ILE A 80 19.69 -1.06 9.91
N ILE A 81 18.69 -0.25 9.58
CA ILE A 81 17.93 0.53 10.56
C ILE A 81 16.73 -0.26 11.10
N TYR A 82 16.02 -0.97 10.24
CA TYR A 82 14.78 -1.68 10.55
C TYR A 82 14.97 -3.20 10.64
N GLY A 83 16.08 -3.73 10.11
CA GLY A 83 16.33 -5.17 10.06
C GLY A 83 15.69 -5.83 8.83
N ALA A 84 15.60 -7.15 8.89
CA ALA A 84 15.07 -7.97 7.81
C ALA A 84 13.61 -7.59 7.47
N PRO A 85 13.16 -7.78 6.21
CA PRO A 85 11.81 -7.41 5.75
C PRO A 85 10.67 -7.87 6.67
N GLU A 86 10.78 -9.06 7.26
CA GLU A 86 9.79 -9.66 8.14
C GLU A 86 9.58 -8.85 9.43
N LYS A 87 10.62 -8.14 9.90
CA LYS A 87 10.57 -7.34 11.13
C LYS A 87 9.93 -5.96 10.93
N ARG A 88 9.82 -5.52 9.68
CA ARG A 88 9.33 -4.18 9.30
C ARG A 88 8.02 -4.22 8.53
N GLN A 89 7.31 -5.35 8.60
CA GLN A 89 6.01 -5.53 7.98
C GLN A 89 4.97 -4.60 8.65
N PRO A 90 4.25 -3.77 7.86
CA PRO A 90 3.22 -2.88 8.37
C PRO A 90 1.91 -3.57 8.73
N ILE A 91 1.81 -4.87 8.46
CA ILE A 91 0.65 -5.71 8.76
C ILE A 91 1.10 -6.81 9.73
N SER A 92 0.32 -7.03 10.78
CA SER A 92 0.53 -8.17 11.68
C SER A 92 -0.79 -8.87 11.99
N ILE A 93 -0.76 -10.20 11.97
CA ILE A 93 -1.95 -11.04 12.20
C ILE A 93 -2.69 -10.70 13.50
N PRO A 94 -2.02 -10.44 14.65
CA PRO A 94 -2.70 -10.09 15.88
C PRO A 94 -3.45 -8.74 15.82
N LYS A 95 -3.04 -7.84 14.91
CA LYS A 95 -3.64 -6.51 14.74
C LYS A 95 -4.67 -6.47 13.62
N LEU A 96 -4.91 -7.57 12.90
CA LEU A 96 -5.94 -7.67 11.88
C LEU A 96 -7.32 -7.68 12.54
N ILE A 97 -8.05 -6.57 12.40
CA ILE A 97 -9.42 -6.45 12.87
C ILE A 97 -10.35 -6.82 11.72
N PHE A 98 -11.00 -7.98 11.82
CA PHE A 98 -11.99 -8.42 10.85
C PHE A 98 -13.28 -7.61 11.00
N ARG A 99 -13.67 -6.87 9.96
CA ARG A 99 -14.88 -6.04 9.97
C ARG A 99 -16.15 -6.89 9.88
N THR A 100 -16.73 -7.22 11.02
CA THR A 100 -17.99 -7.99 11.13
C THR A 100 -19.23 -7.14 11.45
N SER A 101 -19.07 -5.83 11.65
CA SER A 101 -20.17 -4.99 12.15
C SER A 101 -21.31 -4.79 11.14
N PHE A 102 -22.54 -5.10 11.59
CA PHE A 102 -23.80 -5.06 10.84
C PHE A 102 -24.08 -3.70 10.17
N ASN A 103 -23.69 -2.59 10.81
CA ASN A 103 -23.85 -1.24 10.26
C ASN A 103 -22.93 -0.97 9.05
N ASN A 104 -21.73 -1.56 9.06
CA ASN A 104 -20.79 -1.43 7.95
C ASN A 104 -21.25 -2.27 6.74
N LEU A 105 -21.83 -3.45 6.99
CA LEU A 105 -22.42 -4.33 5.96
C LEU A 105 -23.58 -3.68 5.22
N GLY A 106 -24.52 -3.05 5.94
CA GLY A 106 -25.63 -2.32 5.29
C GLY A 106 -25.14 -1.15 4.44
N ARG A 107 -24.09 -0.44 4.89
CA ARG A 107 -23.48 0.65 4.13
C ARG A 107 -22.74 0.14 2.89
N GLU A 108 -21.99 -0.95 3.00
CA GLU A 108 -21.30 -1.61 1.87
C GLU A 108 -22.31 -2.08 0.81
N MET A 109 -23.38 -2.78 1.22
CA MET A 109 -24.43 -3.21 0.31
C MET A 109 -25.13 -2.05 -0.41
N ARG A 110 -25.34 -0.92 0.29
CA ARG A 110 -25.92 0.27 -0.32
C ARG A 110 -24.99 0.90 -1.36
N HIS A 111 -23.68 0.93 -1.12
CA HIS A 111 -22.72 1.46 -2.10
C HIS A 111 -22.51 0.51 -3.29
N ARG A 112 -22.63 -0.81 -3.09
CA ARG A 112 -22.41 -1.81 -4.15
C ARG A 112 -23.67 -2.12 -4.99
N ILE A 113 -24.86 -2.06 -4.39
CA ILE A 113 -26.11 -2.56 -4.99
C ILE A 113 -27.22 -1.47 -4.95
N GLY A 114 -26.98 -0.31 -4.36
CA GLY A 114 -27.95 0.78 -4.24
C GLY A 114 -29.10 0.55 -3.23
N LYS A 115 -29.32 -0.68 -2.76
CA LYS A 115 -30.41 -1.06 -1.84
C LYS A 115 -29.95 -2.06 -0.79
N ILE A 116 -30.58 -2.02 0.40
CA ILE A 116 -30.34 -3.01 1.46
C ILE A 116 -31.31 -4.17 1.27
N LYS A 117 -30.79 -5.36 0.98
CA LYS A 117 -31.57 -6.61 0.88
C LYS A 117 -31.39 -7.42 2.18
N PHE A 118 -32.46 -7.62 2.94
CA PHE A 118 -32.40 -8.29 4.25
C PHE A 118 -31.79 -9.70 4.18
N PHE A 119 -32.20 -10.53 3.21
CA PHE A 119 -31.67 -11.89 3.04
C PHE A 119 -30.17 -11.92 2.72
N GLU A 120 -29.70 -11.06 1.81
CA GLU A 120 -28.28 -10.94 1.50
C GLU A 120 -27.48 -10.41 2.70
N LEU A 121 -28.07 -9.53 3.51
CA LEU A 121 -27.44 -9.02 4.72
C LEU A 121 -27.28 -10.11 5.78
N VAL A 122 -28.32 -10.93 6.01
CA VAL A 122 -28.28 -12.10 6.91
C VAL A 122 -27.29 -13.14 6.40
N LYS A 123 -27.30 -13.46 5.09
CA LYS A 123 -26.32 -14.35 4.45
C LYS A 123 -24.89 -13.87 4.67
N THR A 124 -24.64 -12.59 4.41
CA THR A 124 -23.30 -11.99 4.60
C THR A 124 -22.90 -11.99 6.09
N TRP A 125 -23.84 -11.81 7.01
CA TRP A 125 -23.59 -11.95 8.44
C TRP A 125 -23.17 -13.38 8.82
N PHE A 126 -23.87 -14.40 8.32
CA PHE A 126 -23.50 -15.82 8.54
C PHE A 126 -22.10 -16.14 7.98
N ILE A 127 -21.77 -15.65 6.78
CA ILE A 127 -20.45 -15.80 6.18
C ILE A 127 -19.36 -15.16 7.08
N ASN A 128 -19.61 -13.96 7.60
CA ASN A 128 -18.68 -13.29 8.51
C ASN A 128 -18.52 -14.02 9.85
N ALA A 129 -19.63 -14.54 10.41
CA ALA A 129 -19.60 -15.34 11.63
C ALA A 129 -18.79 -16.64 11.44
N TYR A 130 -18.94 -17.28 10.28
CA TYR A 130 -18.11 -18.43 9.90
C TYR A 130 -16.63 -18.06 9.77
N GLY A 131 -16.32 -16.88 9.20
CA GLY A 131 -14.96 -16.36 9.11
C GLY A 131 -14.23 -16.32 10.46
N TYR A 132 -14.92 -15.93 11.53
CA TYR A 132 -14.34 -15.90 12.89
C TYR A 132 -13.90 -17.28 13.40
N ILE A 133 -14.64 -18.33 13.03
CA ILE A 133 -14.31 -19.72 13.37
C ILE A 133 -13.21 -20.23 12.43
N TYR A 134 -13.34 -19.96 11.13
CA TYR A 134 -12.38 -20.37 10.11
C TYR A 134 -10.96 -19.88 10.40
N PHE A 135 -10.78 -18.60 10.76
CA PHE A 135 -9.46 -18.03 11.06
C PHE A 135 -8.77 -18.62 12.30
N ARG A 136 -9.51 -19.38 13.14
CA ARG A 136 -8.93 -20.13 14.28
C ARG A 136 -8.45 -21.52 13.88
N THR A 137 -8.88 -22.04 12.73
CA THR A 137 -8.43 -23.34 12.19
C THR A 137 -7.01 -23.24 11.62
N GLU A 138 -6.35 -24.39 11.44
CA GLU A 138 -5.01 -24.44 10.83
C GLU A 138 -5.01 -23.88 9.39
N SER A 139 -6.04 -24.16 8.60
CA SER A 139 -6.21 -23.59 7.26
C SER A 139 -6.38 -22.07 7.29
N GLY A 140 -7.16 -21.55 8.24
CA GLY A 140 -7.35 -20.10 8.39
C GLY A 140 -6.09 -19.37 8.85
N LYS A 141 -5.32 -19.96 9.77
CA LYS A 141 -4.00 -19.41 10.16
C LYS A 141 -3.01 -19.42 9.00
N LYS A 142 -2.99 -20.51 8.21
CA LYS A 142 -2.16 -20.60 7.00
C LYS A 142 -2.51 -19.49 6.01
N TYR A 143 -3.80 -19.27 5.76
CA TYR A 143 -4.29 -18.18 4.93
C TYR A 143 -3.82 -16.79 5.42
N LEU A 144 -3.91 -16.53 6.73
CA LEU A 144 -3.47 -15.26 7.31
C LEU A 144 -1.95 -15.06 7.20
N ASN A 145 -1.16 -16.11 7.38
CA ASN A 145 0.29 -16.05 7.16
C ASN A 145 0.62 -15.77 5.69
N GLN A 146 -0.01 -16.50 4.76
CA GLN A 146 0.17 -16.29 3.32
C GLN A 146 -0.20 -14.87 2.89
N MET A 147 -1.27 -14.30 3.44
CA MET A 147 -1.67 -12.91 3.17
C MET A 147 -0.58 -11.91 3.56
N VAL A 148 0.04 -12.08 4.73
CA VAL A 148 1.13 -11.20 5.18
C VAL A 148 2.38 -11.39 4.31
N GLU A 149 2.71 -12.63 3.95
CA GLU A 149 3.85 -12.95 3.08
C GLU A 149 3.68 -12.42 1.65
N MET A 150 2.45 -12.45 1.12
CA MET A 150 2.10 -11.97 -0.21
C MET A 150 1.84 -10.46 -0.26
N SER A 151 1.88 -9.76 0.87
CA SER A 151 1.68 -8.31 0.89
C SER A 151 2.91 -7.59 0.34
N ASP A 152 2.75 -6.91 -0.79
CA ASP A 152 3.81 -6.13 -1.40
C ASP A 152 4.04 -4.83 -0.61
N THR A 153 5.09 -4.82 0.20
CA THR A 153 5.48 -3.66 1.02
C THR A 153 6.70 -2.92 0.48
N LEU A 154 7.34 -3.48 -0.53
CA LEU A 154 8.45 -2.87 -1.27
C LEU A 154 8.30 -3.20 -2.75
N VAL A 155 8.17 -2.16 -3.57
CA VAL A 155 8.01 -2.24 -5.02
C VAL A 155 9.02 -1.31 -5.67
N ILE A 156 9.69 -1.77 -6.73
CA ILE A 156 10.54 -0.94 -7.57
C ILE A 156 9.91 -0.84 -8.96
N ASP A 157 9.42 0.34 -9.33
CA ASP A 157 8.71 0.62 -10.59
C ASP A 157 9.36 1.75 -11.40
N GLY A 158 10.69 1.85 -11.32
CA GLY A 158 11.47 3.05 -11.66
C GLY A 158 11.63 4.01 -10.46
N ARG A 159 10.78 3.85 -9.43
CA ARG A 159 10.89 4.48 -8.12
C ARG A 159 10.94 3.39 -7.05
N LEU A 160 11.54 3.66 -5.90
CA LEU A 160 11.41 2.80 -4.73
C LEU A 160 10.20 3.25 -3.94
N ASN A 161 9.20 2.38 -3.82
CA ASN A 161 7.98 2.59 -3.06
C ASN A 161 7.96 1.59 -1.91
N THR A 162 7.82 2.05 -0.67
CA THR A 162 7.73 1.14 0.46
C THR A 162 6.88 1.67 1.60
N VAL A 163 6.23 0.75 2.30
CA VAL A 163 5.49 1.01 3.53
C VAL A 163 6.01 0.06 4.60
N ILE A 164 6.57 0.63 5.67
CA ILE A 164 7.21 -0.13 6.74
C ILE A 164 6.73 0.33 8.10
N THR A 165 6.89 -0.49 9.12
CA THR A 165 6.69 -0.11 10.52
C THR A 165 8.00 0.01 11.27
N GLY A 166 8.01 0.89 12.27
CA GLY A 166 9.09 0.95 13.24
C GLY A 166 8.86 2.02 14.29
N THR A 167 9.95 2.39 14.95
CA THR A 167 9.98 3.43 15.99
C THR A 167 10.33 4.79 15.42
N ARG A 168 9.97 5.85 16.14
CA ARG A 168 10.35 7.23 15.78
C ARG A 168 11.86 7.43 15.64
N LEU A 169 12.65 6.69 16.44
CA LEU A 169 14.10 6.72 16.37
C LEU A 169 14.62 6.12 15.06
N GLN A 170 14.04 5.01 14.60
CA GLN A 170 14.40 4.40 13.32
C GLN A 170 14.08 5.33 12.15
N ARG A 171 12.88 5.92 12.11
CA ARG A 171 12.53 6.91 11.08
C ARG A 171 13.49 8.08 11.05
N THR A 172 13.85 8.62 12.22
CA THR A 172 14.79 9.76 12.29
C THR A 172 16.19 9.38 11.75
N LYS A 173 16.65 8.15 11.99
CA LYS A 173 17.89 7.62 11.40
C LYS A 173 17.77 7.47 9.88
N LEU A 174 16.64 6.98 9.40
CA LEU A 174 16.37 6.80 7.97
C LEU A 174 16.35 8.16 7.26
N GLU A 175 15.60 9.13 7.78
CA GLU A 175 15.55 10.49 7.25
C GLU A 175 16.95 11.12 7.20
N LYS A 176 17.79 10.91 8.22
CA LYS A 176 19.18 11.38 8.20
C LYS A 176 19.99 10.76 7.06
N ALA A 177 19.86 9.45 6.83
CA ALA A 177 20.54 8.76 5.75
C ALA A 177 20.04 9.22 4.36
N LEU A 178 18.72 9.34 4.18
CA LEU A 178 18.10 9.82 2.94
C LEU A 178 18.46 11.28 2.66
N ASN A 179 18.46 12.14 3.67
CA ASN A 179 18.90 13.53 3.55
C ASN A 179 20.36 13.64 3.12
N GLN A 180 21.23 12.68 3.51
CA GLN A 180 22.61 12.67 3.05
C GLN A 180 22.70 12.30 1.56
N LEU A 181 21.95 11.30 1.11
CA LEU A 181 21.89 10.92 -0.31
C LEU A 181 21.28 12.05 -1.17
N GLU A 182 20.26 12.73 -0.66
CA GLU A 182 19.63 13.88 -1.32
C GLU A 182 20.59 15.07 -1.40
N LYS A 183 21.34 15.38 -0.32
CA LYS A 183 22.40 16.42 -0.34
C LYS A 183 23.52 16.12 -1.32
N ASN A 184 23.81 14.84 -1.58
CA ASN A 184 24.78 14.41 -2.58
C ASN A 184 24.22 14.46 -4.01
N ASN A 185 22.98 14.92 -4.21
CA ASN A 185 22.23 14.87 -5.47
C ASN A 185 22.06 13.45 -6.05
N GLU A 186 22.08 12.41 -5.19
CA GLU A 186 21.89 11.02 -5.65
C GLU A 186 20.40 10.70 -5.79
N ILE A 187 19.57 11.22 -4.89
CA ILE A 187 18.12 10.94 -4.86
C ILE A 187 17.29 12.20 -4.67
N LEU A 188 15.99 12.06 -4.93
CA LEU A 188 14.94 12.85 -4.31
C LEU A 188 13.97 11.88 -3.64
N TYR A 189 13.42 12.26 -2.49
CA TYR A 189 12.48 11.39 -1.79
C TYR A 189 11.35 12.16 -1.10
N GLY A 190 10.22 11.49 -0.94
CA GLY A 190 9.10 11.91 -0.11
C GLY A 190 8.83 10.86 0.96
N ILE A 191 8.55 11.32 2.18
CA ILE A 191 8.23 10.47 3.32
C ILE A 191 6.92 10.95 3.96
N TYR A 192 6.10 10.02 4.42
CA TYR A 192 4.91 10.31 5.22
C TYR A 192 4.81 9.33 6.37
N VAL A 193 4.34 9.81 7.52
CA VAL A 193 4.18 9.02 8.74
C VAL A 193 2.70 8.96 9.08
N SER A 194 2.21 7.76 9.30
CA SER A 194 0.84 7.49 9.71
C SER A 194 0.84 6.62 10.97
N GLY A 195 -0.23 6.71 11.76
CA GLY A 195 -0.37 5.90 12.97
C GLY A 195 -0.84 4.46 12.71
N GLU A 196 -1.33 4.17 11.51
CA GLU A 196 -1.96 2.90 11.14
C GLU A 196 -1.68 2.62 9.66
N SER A 197 -1.69 1.35 9.25
CA SER A 197 -1.66 0.95 7.84
C SER A 197 -3.07 0.59 7.36
N VAL A 198 -3.26 0.64 6.06
CA VAL A 198 -4.49 0.20 5.38
C VAL A 198 -4.13 -0.79 4.29
N MET A 199 -4.95 -1.83 4.16
CA MET A 199 -4.81 -2.81 3.10
C MET A 199 -5.99 -2.70 2.15
N SER A 200 -5.72 -2.75 0.85
CA SER A 200 -6.75 -2.93 -0.18
C SER A 200 -6.51 -4.28 -0.83
N CYS A 201 -7.55 -5.12 -0.89
CA CYS A 201 -7.45 -6.42 -1.54
C CYS A 201 -8.27 -6.43 -2.82
N TYR A 202 -7.68 -6.97 -3.86
CA TYR A 202 -8.38 -7.31 -5.09
C TYR A 202 -8.39 -8.83 -5.22
N VAL A 203 -9.59 -9.40 -5.23
CA VAL A 203 -9.82 -10.84 -5.16
C VAL A 203 -10.49 -11.29 -6.45
N ARG A 204 -9.77 -12.06 -7.25
CA ARG A 204 -10.30 -12.67 -8.47
C ARG A 204 -10.87 -14.06 -8.20
N ASP A 205 -10.17 -14.85 -7.40
CA ASP A 205 -10.59 -16.18 -6.96
C ASP A 205 -10.18 -16.39 -5.49
N LEU A 206 -11.03 -17.06 -4.71
CA LEU A 206 -10.84 -17.30 -3.28
C LEU A 206 -9.71 -18.29 -2.99
N GLU A 207 -9.31 -19.08 -3.99
CA GLU A 207 -8.32 -20.14 -3.81
C GLU A 207 -6.88 -19.65 -3.99
N ASP A 208 -6.55 -18.79 -4.97
CA ASP A 208 -5.11 -18.53 -5.26
C ASP A 208 -4.71 -17.14 -5.78
N ASP A 209 -5.62 -16.22 -6.12
CA ASP A 209 -5.24 -14.91 -6.73
C ASP A 209 -5.81 -13.70 -5.98
N HIS A 210 -5.16 -13.38 -4.86
CA HIS A 210 -5.41 -12.17 -4.08
C HIS A 210 -4.20 -11.25 -4.16
N ILE A 211 -4.38 -10.04 -4.69
CA ILE A 211 -3.35 -9.00 -4.63
C ILE A 211 -3.66 -8.10 -3.44
N HIS A 212 -2.67 -7.97 -2.55
CA HIS A 212 -2.76 -7.17 -1.33
C HIS A 212 -1.89 -5.93 -1.46
N PHE A 213 -2.55 -4.77 -1.62
CA PHE A 213 -1.89 -3.47 -1.63
C PHE A 213 -1.87 -2.90 -0.22
N VAL A 214 -0.71 -2.43 0.22
CA VAL A 214 -0.53 -1.84 1.54
C VAL A 214 -0.15 -0.38 1.42
N ASP A 215 -0.84 0.49 2.16
CA ASP A 215 -0.53 1.92 2.28
C ASP A 215 -0.53 2.36 3.76
N GLY A 216 0.05 3.51 4.05
CA GLY A 216 -0.19 4.24 5.29
C GLY A 216 -1.60 4.82 5.31
N ALA A 217 -2.23 4.85 6.48
CA ALA A 217 -3.54 5.46 6.65
C ALA A 217 -3.53 6.94 6.23
N GLU A 218 -4.70 7.46 5.85
CA GLU A 218 -4.89 8.85 5.41
C GLU A 218 -4.17 9.20 4.08
N GLY A 219 -3.89 8.17 3.27
CA GLY A 219 -3.31 8.28 1.94
C GLY A 219 -1.80 8.41 1.97
N GLY A 220 -1.11 7.47 2.61
CA GLY A 220 0.34 7.50 2.82
C GLY A 220 1.13 7.77 1.55
N TYR A 221 0.91 6.99 0.48
CA TYR A 221 1.58 7.19 -0.80
C TYR A 221 1.21 8.53 -1.44
N THR A 222 -0.04 8.95 -1.32
CA THR A 222 -0.49 10.25 -1.85
C THR A 222 0.25 11.41 -1.17
N LYS A 223 0.42 11.35 0.15
CA LYS A 223 1.13 12.37 0.93
C LYS A 223 2.63 12.35 0.68
N ALA A 224 3.24 11.16 0.65
CA ALA A 224 4.66 11.02 0.31
C ALA A 224 4.96 11.53 -1.11
N ALA A 225 4.09 11.22 -2.08
CA ALA A 225 4.21 11.72 -3.45
C ALA A 225 4.08 13.23 -3.54
N ALA A 226 3.21 13.85 -2.73
CA ALA A 226 3.10 15.31 -2.68
C ALA A 226 4.41 15.95 -2.21
N VAL A 227 5.05 15.42 -1.15
CA VAL A 227 6.36 15.90 -0.69
C VAL A 227 7.42 15.78 -1.78
N LEU A 228 7.48 14.62 -2.45
CA LEU A 228 8.43 14.41 -3.54
C LEU A 228 8.21 15.38 -4.70
N LYS A 229 6.95 15.59 -5.12
CA LYS A 229 6.61 16.49 -6.23
C LYS A 229 6.98 17.94 -5.94
N GLU A 230 6.81 18.42 -4.70
CA GLU A 230 7.26 19.76 -4.32
C GLU A 230 8.78 19.92 -4.44
N LYS A 231 9.55 18.89 -4.06
CA LYS A 231 11.01 18.89 -4.27
C LYS A 231 11.38 18.90 -5.75
N ILE A 232 10.71 18.09 -6.57
CA ILE A 232 10.93 18.06 -8.02
C ILE A 232 10.65 19.45 -8.62
N LYS A 233 9.54 20.10 -8.25
CA LYS A 233 9.23 21.45 -8.72
C LYS A 233 10.29 22.47 -8.31
N SER A 234 10.84 22.37 -7.10
CA SER A 234 11.87 23.33 -6.63
C SER A 234 13.20 23.28 -7.38
N LEU A 235 13.43 22.23 -8.20
CA LEU A 235 14.62 22.09 -9.04
C LEU A 235 14.47 22.76 -10.42
N PHE A 236 13.25 23.12 -10.82
CA PHE A 236 12.91 23.74 -12.11
C PHE A 236 12.42 25.18 -11.92
#